data_AF-A0A1R0LXV5-F1
#
_entry.id   AF-A0A1R0LXV5-F1
#
_cell.length_a   1.000
_cell.length_b   1.000
_cell.length_c   1.000
_cell.angle_alpha   90.00
_cell.angle_beta   90.00
_cell.angle_gamma   90.00
#
_symmetry.space_group_name_H-M   'P 1'
#
loop_
_entity.id
_entity.type
_entity.pdbx_description
1 polymer ?
#
loop_
_entity_poly.entity_id
_entity_poly.type
_entity_poly.pdbx_seq_one_letter_code
_entity_poly.pdbx_strand_id
1 'polypeptide(L)'
;MNTVDTVYLVDAVRTPVRRHDGALASVRPDDLAAHAILERPARMAALPADLPAPVPGVTVNGLCARRLEAVIQAARAIALGDVHIAAAGGVESTPRAPYVLPRPHRAFPARHAAREQGLFEAELMSVPVPRPKGEPVAFAADECVRPDVSPESTAGLKPSFRGTNGTVTAGDASPLHDGTAALLLADEEDLKATGREPLARTRATGVSATYAHYFRLALAKAVNRAPARAGKEFDDPVRPESENAALDRRSAAVLERQSAAKKASGTP
;
A
#
# COMPACT_ATOMS: atom_id res chain seq x y z
N MET A 1 29.53 -4.97 -13.59
CA MET A 1 28.46 -4.85 -12.58
C MET A 1 27.52 -6.02 -12.80
N ASN A 2 27.34 -6.86 -11.78
CA ASN A 2 26.41 -7.99 -11.85
C ASN A 2 25.00 -7.43 -11.74
N THR A 3 24.25 -7.47 -12.83
CA THR A 3 22.80 -7.23 -12.78
C THR A 3 22.15 -8.35 -11.99
N VAL A 4 21.28 -8.00 -11.04
CA VAL A 4 20.53 -8.99 -10.25
C VAL A 4 19.27 -9.36 -11.02
N ASP A 5 19.06 -10.66 -11.23
CA ASP A 5 17.93 -11.15 -12.04
C ASP A 5 16.56 -10.99 -11.35
N THR A 6 16.51 -10.96 -10.02
CA THR A 6 15.26 -10.88 -9.26
C THR A 6 15.38 -10.02 -8.00
N VAL A 7 14.40 -9.14 -7.80
CA VAL A 7 14.24 -8.35 -6.58
C VAL A 7 13.07 -8.89 -5.78
N TYR A 8 13.29 -9.15 -4.50
CA TYR A 8 12.33 -9.75 -3.58
C TYR A 8 11.73 -8.72 -2.63
N LEU A 9 10.45 -8.90 -2.32
CA LEU A 9 9.78 -8.24 -1.20
C LEU A 9 9.95 -9.11 0.04
N VAL A 10 10.68 -8.58 1.03
CA VAL A 10 11.02 -9.29 2.27
C VAL A 10 9.97 -9.05 3.36
N ASP A 11 9.52 -7.80 3.50
CA ASP A 11 8.51 -7.41 4.49
C ASP A 11 7.74 -6.17 4.04
N ALA A 12 6.52 -5.99 4.54
CA ALA A 12 5.67 -4.84 4.26
C ALA A 12 4.82 -4.49 5.48
N VAL A 13 4.86 -3.21 5.87
CA VAL A 13 4.09 -2.67 6.99
C VAL A 13 3.42 -1.37 6.61
N ARG A 14 2.32 -1.04 7.30
CA ARG A 14 1.66 0.26 7.22
C ARG A 14 1.05 0.64 8.55
N THR A 15 0.89 1.95 8.75
CA THR A 15 0.02 2.43 9.83
C THR A 15 -1.44 2.18 9.47
N PRO A 16 -2.33 2.21 10.47
CA PRO A 16 -3.73 2.43 10.20
C PRO A 16 -3.93 3.75 9.46
N VAL A 17 -4.88 3.73 8.54
CA VAL A 17 -5.33 4.86 7.73
C VAL A 17 -6.34 5.64 8.53
N ARG A 18 -5.97 6.86 8.86
CA ARG A 18 -6.79 7.78 9.66
C ARG A 18 -7.66 8.67 8.77
N ARG A 19 -8.74 9.23 9.30
CA ARG A 19 -9.48 10.33 8.66
C ARG A 19 -8.80 11.68 8.94
N HIS A 20 -8.96 12.64 8.02
CA HIS A 20 -8.56 14.03 8.27
C HIS A 20 -9.07 14.53 9.64
N ASP A 21 -8.19 15.19 10.41
CA ASP A 21 -8.41 15.65 11.79
C ASP A 21 -8.76 14.57 12.86
N GLY A 22 -8.53 13.27 12.63
CA GLY A 22 -8.81 12.15 13.58
C GLY A 22 -7.77 11.84 14.70
N ALA A 23 -7.33 10.58 14.79
CA ALA A 23 -6.22 10.01 15.61
C ALA A 23 -4.83 10.72 15.65
N LEU A 24 -4.05 10.51 14.59
CA LEU A 24 -2.68 10.97 14.32
C LEU A 24 -2.45 12.48 14.02
N ALA A 25 -3.27 13.41 14.52
CA ALA A 25 -3.30 14.81 14.01
C ALA A 25 -2.09 15.58 14.51
N SER A 26 -1.72 15.22 15.73
CA SER A 26 -0.60 15.72 16.49
C SER A 26 0.72 15.02 16.12
N VAL A 27 0.69 13.96 15.30
CA VAL A 27 1.88 13.20 14.93
C VAL A 27 2.46 13.78 13.65
N ARG A 28 3.77 14.10 13.65
CA ARG A 28 4.39 14.68 12.46
C ARG A 28 4.55 13.62 11.36
N PRO A 29 4.51 14.01 10.07
CA PRO A 29 4.75 13.07 8.97
C PRO A 29 6.14 12.41 9.06
N ASP A 30 7.14 13.15 9.53
CA ASP A 30 8.50 12.64 9.72
C ASP A 30 8.52 11.54 10.80
N ASP A 31 7.79 11.73 11.90
CA ASP A 31 7.67 10.73 12.97
C ASP A 31 6.93 9.48 12.49
N LEU A 32 5.87 9.64 11.67
CA LEU A 32 5.18 8.50 11.05
C LEU A 32 6.11 7.73 10.10
N ALA A 33 6.85 8.43 9.24
CA ALA A 33 7.81 7.80 8.33
C ALA A 33 8.91 7.06 9.10
N ALA A 34 9.47 7.70 10.13
CA ALA A 34 10.46 7.10 11.01
C ALA A 34 9.90 5.86 11.71
N HIS A 35 8.69 5.93 12.26
CA HIS A 35 8.02 4.78 12.89
C HIS A 35 7.92 3.59 11.92
N ALA A 36 7.56 3.81 10.65
CA ALA A 36 7.48 2.73 9.65
C ALA A 36 8.83 2.16 9.21
N ILE A 37 9.88 2.95 9.32
CA ILE A 37 11.25 2.51 9.03
C ILE A 37 11.83 1.76 10.23
N LEU A 38 11.58 2.22 11.47
CA LEU A 38 12.18 1.70 12.71
C LEU A 38 11.43 0.49 13.31
N GLU A 39 10.12 0.38 13.12
CA GLU A 39 9.36 -0.82 13.49
C GLU A 39 9.81 -2.07 12.72
N ARG A 40 10.43 -1.87 11.55
CA ARG A 40 10.92 -2.98 10.71
C ARG A 40 12.11 -3.70 11.33
N PRO A 41 13.21 -3.04 11.73
CA PRO A 41 14.27 -3.66 12.54
C PRO A 41 13.72 -4.34 13.81
N ALA A 42 12.74 -3.75 14.49
CA ALA A 42 12.13 -4.39 15.68
C ALA A 42 11.40 -5.72 15.36
N ARG A 43 10.88 -5.87 14.14
CA ARG A 43 10.29 -7.13 13.63
C ARG A 43 11.33 -8.09 13.03
N MET A 44 12.51 -7.60 12.69
CA MET A 44 13.58 -8.34 12.04
C MET A 44 14.77 -8.49 12.98
N ALA A 45 14.80 -9.61 13.73
CA ALA A 45 15.89 -9.93 14.66
C ALA A 45 17.31 -9.91 14.05
N ALA A 46 17.44 -9.83 12.72
CA ALA A 46 18.71 -9.87 11.98
C ALA A 46 19.21 -8.50 11.50
N LEU A 47 18.37 -7.44 11.52
CA LEU A 47 18.82 -6.09 11.17
C LEU A 47 19.10 -5.34 12.46
N PRO A 48 20.33 -4.81 12.67
CA PRO A 48 20.65 -4.10 13.90
C PRO A 48 19.61 -2.99 14.14
N ALA A 49 19.07 -2.95 15.35
CA ALA A 49 18.09 -1.93 15.78
C ALA A 49 18.62 -0.50 15.59
N ASP A 50 19.94 -0.38 15.53
CA ASP A 50 20.69 0.79 15.13
C ASP A 50 21.03 0.65 13.64
N LEU A 51 20.39 1.44 12.76
CA LEU A 51 20.84 1.57 11.37
C LEU A 51 22.31 2.03 11.42
N PRO A 52 23.29 1.23 10.94
CA PRO A 52 24.67 1.64 10.96
C PRO A 52 24.86 2.89 10.07
N ALA A 53 25.93 3.62 10.34
CA ALA A 53 26.32 4.89 9.72
C ALA A 53 26.12 4.95 8.18
N PRO A 54 26.09 6.17 7.63
CA PRO A 54 24.91 6.78 7.03
C PRO A 54 24.25 5.93 5.93
N VAL A 55 22.97 5.61 6.12
CA VAL A 55 22.11 5.06 5.05
C VAL A 55 21.63 6.21 4.16
N PRO A 56 21.92 6.19 2.84
CA PRO A 56 21.45 7.23 1.94
C PRO A 56 19.93 7.21 1.81
N GLY A 57 19.32 8.40 1.75
CA GLY A 57 17.88 8.55 1.60
C GLY A 57 17.53 9.51 0.46
N VAL A 58 16.45 9.21 -0.26
CA VAL A 58 15.90 10.07 -1.31
C VAL A 58 14.40 10.21 -1.13
N THR A 59 13.88 11.42 -1.35
CA THR A 59 12.44 11.65 -1.42
C THR A 59 12.00 11.71 -2.87
N VAL A 60 10.95 10.98 -3.20
CA VAL A 60 10.41 10.92 -4.55
C VAL A 60 9.05 11.60 -4.59
N ASN A 61 8.87 12.51 -5.53
CA ASN A 61 7.58 13.12 -5.81
C ASN A 61 7.05 12.66 -7.18
N GLY A 62 5.98 11.88 -7.13
CA GLY A 62 5.21 11.42 -8.30
C GLY A 62 3.71 11.59 -8.08
N LEU A 63 3.31 12.60 -7.29
CA LEU A 63 1.92 12.81 -6.85
C LEU A 63 1.33 11.53 -6.23
N CYS A 64 0.13 11.11 -6.64
CA CYS A 64 -0.53 9.90 -6.14
C CYS A 64 0.26 8.60 -6.36
N ALA A 65 1.19 8.58 -7.33
CA ALA A 65 2.01 7.42 -7.62
C ALA A 65 3.32 7.37 -6.79
N ARG A 66 3.62 8.40 -5.98
CA ARG A 66 4.93 8.56 -5.31
C ARG A 66 5.40 7.35 -4.51
N ARG A 67 4.49 6.66 -3.81
CA ARG A 67 4.82 5.46 -3.01
C ARG A 67 5.24 4.29 -3.90
N LEU A 68 4.52 4.07 -5.00
CA LEU A 68 4.85 3.03 -5.96
C LEU A 68 6.11 3.40 -6.75
N GLU A 69 6.30 4.67 -7.07
CA GLU A 69 7.52 5.15 -7.73
C GLU A 69 8.76 4.95 -6.84
N ALA A 70 8.66 5.19 -5.53
CA ALA A 70 9.74 4.88 -4.59
C ALA A 70 10.11 3.38 -4.60
N VAL A 71 9.10 2.49 -4.63
CA VAL A 71 9.31 1.04 -4.75
C VAL A 71 9.95 0.68 -6.11
N ILE A 72 9.51 1.29 -7.21
CA ILE A 72 10.07 1.07 -8.54
C ILE A 72 11.54 1.52 -8.60
N GLN A 73 11.87 2.68 -8.02
CA GLN A 73 13.25 3.19 -7.99
C GLN A 73 14.15 2.30 -7.14
N ALA A 74 13.70 1.90 -5.96
CA ALA A 74 14.44 0.96 -5.11
C ALA A 74 14.65 -0.39 -5.81
N ALA A 75 13.61 -0.95 -6.43
CA ALA A 75 13.74 -2.20 -7.17
C ALA A 75 14.71 -2.08 -8.37
N ARG A 76 14.73 -0.93 -9.06
CA ARG A 76 15.71 -0.70 -10.14
C ARG A 76 17.13 -0.56 -9.61
N ALA A 77 17.33 0.15 -8.51
CA ALA A 77 18.64 0.28 -7.88
C ALA A 77 19.19 -1.09 -7.45
N ILE A 78 18.34 -1.97 -6.89
CA ILE A 78 18.72 -3.35 -6.58
C ILE A 78 19.03 -4.16 -7.84
N ALA A 79 18.16 -4.11 -8.84
CA ALA A 79 18.36 -4.85 -10.09
C ALA A 79 19.65 -4.44 -10.84
N LEU A 80 20.06 -3.17 -10.73
CA LEU A 80 21.29 -2.64 -11.31
C LEU A 80 22.54 -2.95 -10.46
N GLY A 81 22.36 -3.41 -9.22
CA GLY A 81 23.45 -3.64 -8.27
C GLY A 81 23.99 -2.37 -7.62
N ASP A 82 23.23 -1.26 -7.65
CA ASP A 82 23.62 0.00 -6.97
C ASP A 82 23.43 -0.11 -5.44
N VAL A 83 22.47 -0.93 -5.00
CA VAL A 83 22.22 -1.27 -3.60
C VAL A 83 21.77 -2.73 -3.51
N HIS A 84 21.94 -3.38 -2.36
CA HIS A 84 21.53 -4.78 -2.17
C HIS A 84 20.20 -4.92 -1.42
N ILE A 85 19.93 -3.97 -0.53
CA ILE A 85 18.75 -3.91 0.32
C ILE A 85 18.23 -2.47 0.37
N ALA A 86 16.91 -2.29 0.33
CA ALA A 86 16.30 -0.97 0.34
C ALA A 86 14.96 -0.94 1.07
N ALA A 87 14.77 0.12 1.86
CA ALA A 87 13.47 0.49 2.40
C ALA A 87 12.79 1.48 1.45
N ALA A 88 11.61 1.14 0.94
CA ALA A 88 10.84 1.99 0.05
C ALA A 88 9.39 2.14 0.52
N GLY A 89 8.78 3.30 0.31
CA GLY A 89 7.42 3.52 0.79
C GLY A 89 6.98 4.98 0.66
N GLY A 90 6.12 5.41 1.56
CA GLY A 90 5.91 6.84 1.74
C GLY A 90 4.83 7.17 2.75
N VAL A 91 4.86 8.44 3.14
CA VAL A 91 4.01 9.02 4.17
C VAL A 91 3.13 10.11 3.58
N GLU A 92 1.87 10.14 3.99
CA GLU A 92 0.92 11.21 3.70
C GLU A 92 0.36 11.79 4.99
N SER A 93 0.29 13.12 5.00
CA SER A 93 -0.43 13.88 6.02
C SER A 93 -1.17 15.01 5.31
N THR A 94 -2.46 14.80 5.16
CA THR A 94 -3.43 15.63 4.45
C THR A 94 -3.95 16.88 5.17
N PRO A 95 -3.64 17.22 6.44
CA PRO A 95 -3.97 18.54 7.00
C PRO A 95 -3.39 19.72 6.20
N ARG A 96 -2.59 19.47 5.16
CA ARG A 96 -1.93 20.49 4.32
C ARG A 96 -2.00 20.28 2.80
N ALA A 97 -2.84 19.38 2.26
CA ALA A 97 -2.99 19.23 0.80
C ALA A 97 -4.30 18.54 0.36
N PRO A 98 -5.29 19.23 -0.23
CA PRO A 98 -6.55 18.60 -0.66
C PRO A 98 -6.49 18.07 -2.10
N TYR A 99 -6.76 16.78 -2.32
CA TYR A 99 -7.03 16.24 -3.67
C TYR A 99 -8.10 15.14 -3.65
N VAL A 100 -8.93 15.10 -4.71
CA VAL A 100 -10.08 14.20 -4.86
C VAL A 100 -10.03 13.46 -6.20
N LEU A 101 -10.22 12.14 -6.18
CA LEU A 101 -10.37 11.28 -7.37
C LEU A 101 -11.80 10.71 -7.44
N PRO A 102 -12.45 10.66 -8.62
CA PRO A 102 -13.74 10.03 -8.84
C PRO A 102 -13.71 8.51 -9.08
N ARG A 103 -14.87 7.93 -8.75
CA ARG A 103 -15.36 6.56 -8.95
C ARG A 103 -14.60 5.64 -9.93
N PRO A 104 -14.18 4.44 -9.46
CA PRO A 104 -14.15 3.25 -10.31
C PRO A 104 -15.57 2.75 -10.60
N HIS A 105 -15.76 2.08 -11.73
CA HIS A 105 -17.05 1.58 -12.24
C HIS A 105 -17.61 0.36 -11.45
N ARG A 106 -16.89 -0.12 -10.45
CA ARG A 106 -17.26 -1.25 -9.60
C ARG A 106 -16.89 -0.93 -8.15
N ALA A 107 -17.79 -1.20 -7.21
CA ALA A 107 -17.48 -1.11 -5.78
C ALA A 107 -16.36 -2.12 -5.45
N PHE A 108 -15.33 -1.68 -4.72
CA PHE A 108 -14.42 -2.62 -4.09
C PHE A 108 -15.23 -3.45 -3.07
N PRO A 109 -15.17 -4.78 -3.08
CA PRO A 109 -15.84 -5.54 -2.05
C PRO A 109 -15.22 -5.25 -0.67
N ALA A 110 -16.09 -5.22 0.36
CA ALA A 110 -15.81 -5.82 1.65
C ALA A 110 -14.66 -5.26 2.53
N ARG A 111 -14.30 -3.95 2.50
CA ARG A 111 -13.31 -3.42 3.50
C ARG A 111 -13.73 -3.68 4.95
N HIS A 112 -15.03 -3.62 5.24
CA HIS A 112 -15.60 -3.98 6.53
C HIS A 112 -15.40 -5.46 6.86
N ALA A 113 -15.87 -6.35 5.98
CA ALA A 113 -15.75 -7.79 6.21
C ALA A 113 -14.28 -8.26 6.21
N ALA A 114 -13.39 -7.65 5.43
CA ALA A 114 -11.94 -7.93 5.49
C ALA A 114 -11.33 -7.51 6.83
N ARG A 115 -11.77 -6.38 7.40
CA ARG A 115 -11.38 -5.95 8.74
C ARG A 115 -11.93 -6.90 9.82
N GLU A 116 -13.21 -7.27 9.75
CA GLU A 116 -13.82 -8.23 10.69
C GLU A 116 -13.13 -9.61 10.66
N GLN A 117 -12.64 -10.01 9.49
CA GLN A 117 -11.88 -11.24 9.29
C GLN A 117 -10.39 -11.13 9.68
N GLY A 118 -9.93 -9.96 10.14
CA GLY A 118 -8.54 -9.74 10.55
C GLY A 118 -7.53 -9.82 9.40
N LEU A 119 -7.96 -9.57 8.15
CA LEU A 119 -7.06 -9.71 6.99
C LEU A 119 -5.95 -8.65 6.92
N PHE A 120 -6.05 -7.58 7.72
CA PHE A 120 -5.06 -6.50 7.78
C PHE A 120 -4.07 -6.62 8.96
N GLU A 121 -4.26 -7.57 9.87
CA GLU A 121 -3.44 -7.69 11.09
C GLU A 121 -1.95 -7.89 10.78
N ALA A 122 -1.63 -8.61 9.70
CA ALA A 122 -0.24 -8.88 9.32
C ALA A 122 0.51 -7.63 8.82
N GLU A 123 -0.20 -6.67 8.22
CA GLU A 123 0.39 -5.45 7.63
C GLU A 123 0.27 -4.23 8.56
N LEU A 124 -0.60 -4.26 9.57
CA LEU A 124 -0.85 -3.14 10.46
C LEU A 124 0.21 -3.04 11.58
N MET A 125 0.76 -1.85 11.74
CA MET A 125 1.56 -1.47 12.91
C MET A 125 0.86 -0.36 13.68
N SER A 126 0.67 -0.57 14.99
CA SER A 126 0.05 0.45 15.83
C SER A 126 0.95 1.69 15.94
N VAL A 127 0.34 2.86 16.07
CA VAL A 127 1.06 4.13 16.24
C VAL A 127 0.80 4.66 17.64
N PRO A 128 1.83 4.94 18.45
CA PRO A 128 1.64 5.60 19.74
C PRO A 128 1.25 7.07 19.50
N VAL A 129 0.05 7.45 19.93
CA VAL A 129 -0.44 8.83 19.82
C VAL A 129 -0.20 9.56 21.14
N PRO A 130 0.62 10.64 21.14
CA PRO A 130 0.87 11.43 22.35
C PRO A 130 -0.42 12.07 22.86
N ARG A 131 -0.58 12.11 24.19
CA ARG A 131 -1.68 12.82 24.87
C ARG A 131 -1.13 14.00 25.66
N PRO A 132 -1.90 15.09 25.84
CA PRO A 132 -1.51 16.20 26.70
C PRO A 132 -1.21 15.78 28.16
N LYS A 133 -1.86 14.71 28.63
CA LYS A 133 -1.62 14.12 29.96
C LYS A 133 -1.82 12.60 29.90
N GLY A 134 -0.92 11.86 30.54
CA GLY A 134 -0.94 10.39 30.60
C GLY A 134 -0.13 9.71 29.48
N GLU A 135 -0.07 8.37 29.51
CA GLU A 135 0.69 7.57 28.55
C GLU A 135 0.14 7.69 27.11
N PRO A 136 0.98 7.54 26.07
CA PRO A 136 0.51 7.47 24.69
C PRO A 136 -0.54 6.37 24.49
N VAL A 137 -1.50 6.61 23.60
CA VAL A 137 -2.53 5.60 23.24
C VAL A 137 -2.16 4.95 21.92
N ALA A 138 -2.21 3.63 21.86
CA ALA A 138 -1.98 2.88 20.63
C ALA A 138 -3.16 3.06 19.66
N PHE A 139 -2.89 3.65 18.50
CA PHE A 139 -3.82 3.71 17.38
C PHE A 139 -3.56 2.53 16.45
N ALA A 140 -4.52 1.59 16.36
CA ALA A 140 -4.31 0.28 15.74
C ALA A 140 -5.32 -0.10 14.64
N ALA A 141 -6.32 0.73 14.36
CA ALA A 141 -7.38 0.40 13.40
C ALA A 141 -7.69 1.54 12.41
N ASP A 142 -8.02 1.18 11.18
CA ASP A 142 -8.38 2.13 10.13
C ASP A 142 -9.69 2.88 10.49
N GLU A 143 -9.66 4.21 10.48
CA GLU A 143 -10.84 5.07 10.71
C GLU A 143 -11.64 5.31 9.43
N CYS A 144 -11.06 5.02 8.26
CA CYS A 144 -11.67 5.29 6.96
C CYS A 144 -12.79 4.31 6.58
N VAL A 145 -12.91 3.18 7.29
CA VAL A 145 -13.93 2.17 7.04
C VAL A 145 -15.22 2.55 7.76
N ARG A 146 -16.24 2.92 6.98
CA ARG A 146 -17.58 3.23 7.48
C ARG A 146 -18.52 2.03 7.31
N PRO A 147 -18.99 1.41 8.41
CA PRO A 147 -19.82 0.20 8.37
C PRO A 147 -21.25 0.45 7.85
N ASP A 148 -21.70 1.69 7.94
CA ASP A 148 -23.06 2.17 7.68
C ASP A 148 -23.27 2.73 6.25
N VAL A 149 -22.26 2.61 5.38
CA VAL A 149 -22.35 3.07 4.00
C VAL A 149 -23.16 2.08 3.15
N SER A 150 -24.18 2.61 2.46
CA SER A 150 -25.03 1.87 1.52
C SER A 150 -25.19 2.65 0.21
N PRO A 151 -25.65 2.01 -0.88
CA PRO A 151 -26.00 2.72 -2.12
C PRO A 151 -27.03 3.83 -1.89
N GLU A 152 -27.99 3.62 -1.00
CA GLU A 152 -29.05 4.58 -0.66
C GLU A 152 -28.49 5.76 0.13
N SER A 153 -27.60 5.51 1.11
CA SER A 153 -27.00 6.57 1.93
C SER A 153 -26.05 7.47 1.14
N THR A 154 -25.52 6.98 0.03
CA THR A 154 -24.66 7.77 -0.88
C THR A 154 -25.42 8.50 -1.99
N ALA A 155 -26.61 8.04 -2.37
CA ALA A 155 -27.42 8.63 -3.44
C ALA A 155 -27.88 10.07 -3.14
N GLY A 156 -28.09 10.41 -1.86
CA GLY A 156 -28.49 11.75 -1.42
C GLY A 156 -27.38 12.80 -1.38
N LEU A 157 -26.12 12.43 -1.67
CA LEU A 157 -24.99 13.33 -1.55
C LEU A 157 -24.96 14.36 -2.68
N LYS A 158 -24.76 15.63 -2.30
CA LYS A 158 -24.60 16.72 -3.27
C LYS A 158 -23.28 16.57 -4.04
N PRO A 159 -23.27 16.84 -5.36
CA PRO A 159 -22.03 16.87 -6.12
C PRO A 159 -21.04 17.90 -5.54
N SER A 160 -19.79 17.50 -5.40
CA SER A 160 -18.71 18.35 -4.87
C SER A 160 -18.15 19.32 -5.93
N PHE A 161 -18.39 19.05 -7.21
CA PHE A 161 -17.89 19.85 -8.34
C PHE A 161 -19.00 20.06 -9.36
N ARG A 162 -18.89 21.14 -10.15
CA ARG A 162 -19.80 21.45 -11.28
C ARG A 162 -21.28 21.61 -10.88
N GLY A 163 -21.55 21.92 -9.61
CA GLY A 163 -22.90 22.16 -9.10
C GLY A 163 -23.85 20.99 -9.39
N THR A 164 -25.09 21.30 -9.79
CA THR A 164 -26.12 20.30 -10.11
C THR A 164 -25.80 19.44 -11.34
N ASN A 165 -24.87 19.87 -12.19
CA ASN A 165 -24.44 19.12 -13.38
C ASN A 165 -23.25 18.18 -13.09
N GLY A 166 -22.77 18.15 -11.85
CA GLY A 166 -21.73 17.23 -11.40
C GLY A 166 -22.27 15.87 -11.00
N THR A 167 -21.44 14.85 -11.13
CA THR A 167 -21.76 13.47 -10.69
C THR A 167 -20.82 12.96 -9.59
N VAL A 168 -19.79 13.73 -9.24
CA VAL A 168 -18.79 13.34 -8.24
C VAL A 168 -19.22 13.86 -6.88
N THR A 169 -19.43 12.95 -5.93
CA THR A 169 -19.78 13.25 -4.55
C THR A 169 -18.63 12.91 -3.60
N ALA A 170 -18.70 13.37 -2.36
CA ALA A 170 -17.75 12.97 -1.31
C ALA A 170 -17.83 11.48 -0.95
N GLY A 171 -18.93 10.80 -1.26
CA GLY A 171 -19.09 9.35 -1.03
C GLY A 171 -18.36 8.51 -2.07
N ASP A 172 -18.20 9.04 -3.29
CA ASP A 172 -17.53 8.38 -4.41
C ASP A 172 -16.07 8.83 -4.60
N ALA A 173 -15.62 9.76 -3.76
CA ALA A 173 -14.29 10.33 -3.75
C ALA A 173 -13.39 9.60 -2.75
N SER A 174 -12.09 9.51 -3.05
CA SER A 174 -11.10 9.18 -2.03
C SER A 174 -11.16 10.21 -0.89
N PRO A 175 -11.36 9.80 0.37
CA PRO A 175 -11.30 10.73 1.47
C PRO A 175 -9.86 11.17 1.74
N LEU A 176 -9.71 12.29 2.44
CA LEU A 176 -8.42 12.80 2.89
C LEU A 176 -7.94 11.97 4.08
N HIS A 177 -6.72 11.43 3.98
CA HIS A 177 -6.20 10.42 4.89
C HIS A 177 -4.73 10.60 5.21
N ASP A 178 -4.42 10.36 6.48
CA ASP A 178 -3.04 10.32 6.96
C ASP A 178 -2.62 8.87 7.16
N GLY A 179 -1.39 8.57 6.78
CA GLY A 179 -0.82 7.25 6.96
C GLY A 179 0.51 7.09 6.26
N THR A 180 1.21 6.01 6.62
CA THR A 180 2.47 5.63 6.01
C THR A 180 2.45 4.14 5.69
N ALA A 181 3.20 3.77 4.67
CA ALA A 181 3.46 2.38 4.32
C ALA A 181 4.90 2.24 3.89
N ALA A 182 5.51 1.09 4.19
CA ALA A 182 6.89 0.84 3.90
C ALA A 182 7.16 -0.63 3.62
N LEU A 183 7.99 -0.88 2.60
CA LEU A 183 8.36 -2.19 2.06
C LEU A 183 9.87 -2.35 2.18
N LEU A 184 10.31 -3.54 2.56
CA LEU A 184 11.71 -3.94 2.51
C LEU A 184 11.94 -4.78 1.25
N LEU A 185 12.84 -4.32 0.40
CA LEU A 185 13.26 -4.99 -0.82
C LEU A 185 14.70 -5.46 -0.67
N ALA A 186 15.02 -6.61 -1.23
CA ALA A 186 16.38 -7.15 -1.24
C ALA A 186 16.67 -7.94 -2.52
N ASP A 187 17.94 -8.11 -2.85
CA ASP A 187 18.39 -9.16 -3.75
C ASP A 187 18.30 -10.55 -3.09
N GLU A 188 18.73 -11.60 -3.79
CA GLU A 188 18.65 -12.98 -3.29
C GLU A 188 19.62 -13.25 -2.12
N GLU A 189 20.81 -12.66 -2.14
CA GLU A 189 21.82 -12.88 -1.12
C GLU A 189 21.39 -12.22 0.21
N ASP A 190 20.95 -10.97 0.14
CA ASP A 190 20.46 -10.23 1.29
C ASP A 190 19.12 -10.77 1.81
N LEU A 191 18.25 -11.28 0.93
CA LEU A 191 17.07 -12.04 1.36
C LEU A 191 17.47 -13.24 2.23
N LYS A 192 18.44 -14.04 1.78
CA LYS A 192 18.94 -15.20 2.56
C LYS A 192 19.55 -14.75 3.89
N ALA A 193 20.30 -13.64 3.90
CA ALA A 193 20.88 -13.07 5.11
C ALA A 193 19.82 -12.65 6.14
N THR A 194 18.62 -12.24 5.70
CA THR A 194 17.51 -11.93 6.61
C THR A 194 16.92 -13.17 7.31
N GLY A 195 17.18 -14.38 6.79
CA GLY A 195 16.60 -15.63 7.28
C GLY A 195 15.09 -15.75 7.03
N ARG A 196 14.52 -14.95 6.10
CA ARG A 196 13.09 -14.92 5.79
C ARG A 196 12.80 -15.50 4.41
N GLU A 197 11.58 -16.02 4.29
CA GLU A 197 10.98 -16.35 3.00
C GLU A 197 10.47 -15.09 2.29
N PRO A 198 10.61 -14.98 0.96
CA PRO A 198 10.11 -13.83 0.23
C PRO A 198 8.58 -13.80 0.22
N LEU A 199 8.00 -12.61 0.44
CA LEU A 199 6.55 -12.38 0.32
C LEU A 199 6.10 -12.30 -1.15
N ALA A 200 6.95 -11.73 -2.01
CA ALA A 200 6.72 -11.58 -3.44
C ALA A 200 8.04 -11.31 -4.17
N ARG A 201 8.00 -11.29 -5.51
CA ARG A 201 9.09 -10.82 -6.36
C ARG A 201 8.63 -9.81 -7.40
N THR A 202 9.49 -8.87 -7.75
CA THR A 202 9.22 -7.88 -8.79
C THR A 202 9.38 -8.55 -10.16
N ARG A 203 8.27 -8.78 -10.87
CA ARG A 203 8.30 -9.31 -12.25
C ARG A 203 8.50 -8.23 -13.30
N ALA A 204 7.79 -7.12 -13.18
CA ALA A 204 7.90 -5.99 -14.09
C ALA A 204 7.37 -4.71 -13.43
N THR A 205 7.80 -3.57 -13.95
CA THR A 205 7.29 -2.25 -13.57
C THR A 205 6.78 -1.51 -14.81
N GLY A 206 5.80 -0.63 -14.64
CA GLY A 206 5.19 0.10 -15.73
C GLY A 206 4.83 1.51 -15.32
N VAL A 207 5.35 2.49 -16.05
CA VAL A 207 4.97 3.91 -15.92
C VAL A 207 4.35 4.34 -17.24
N SER A 208 3.32 5.18 -17.16
CA SER A 208 2.70 5.76 -18.35
C SER A 208 2.31 7.21 -18.07
N ALA A 209 2.20 8.00 -19.13
CA ALA A 209 1.82 9.39 -19.07
C ALA A 209 0.73 9.69 -20.11
N THR A 210 -0.01 10.77 -19.86
CA THR A 210 -0.99 11.32 -20.79
C THR A 210 -1.19 12.79 -20.50
N TYR A 211 -2.03 13.47 -21.28
CA TYR A 211 -2.33 14.88 -21.04
C TYR A 211 -2.97 15.08 -19.67
N ALA A 212 -2.64 16.18 -19.00
CA ALA A 212 -3.04 16.45 -17.62
C ALA A 212 -4.56 16.38 -17.41
N HIS A 213 -5.37 16.83 -18.38
CA HIS A 213 -6.82 16.77 -18.31
C HIS A 213 -7.40 15.34 -18.40
N TYR A 214 -6.61 14.37 -18.88
CA TYR A 214 -6.95 12.96 -18.97
C TYR A 214 -6.10 12.06 -18.06
N PHE A 215 -5.45 12.61 -17.04
CA PHE A 215 -4.43 11.90 -16.24
C PHE A 215 -4.86 10.50 -15.74
N ARG A 216 -6.15 10.26 -15.50
CA ARG A 216 -6.67 8.95 -15.07
C ARG A 216 -6.48 7.85 -16.11
N LEU A 217 -6.47 8.19 -17.39
CA LEU A 217 -6.19 7.23 -18.46
C LEU A 217 -4.74 6.72 -18.42
N ALA A 218 -3.82 7.48 -17.81
CA ALA A 218 -2.46 6.97 -17.59
C ALA A 218 -2.43 5.80 -16.58
N LEU A 219 -3.36 5.75 -15.62
CA LEU A 219 -3.45 4.59 -14.72
C LEU A 219 -3.86 3.34 -15.51
N ALA A 220 -4.92 3.44 -16.33
CA ALA A 220 -5.38 2.33 -17.16
C ALA A 220 -4.27 1.82 -18.11
N LYS A 221 -3.52 2.74 -18.73
CA LYS A 221 -2.36 2.39 -19.57
C LYS A 221 -1.22 1.75 -18.78
N ALA A 222 -0.93 2.23 -17.58
CA ALA A 222 0.15 1.68 -16.73
C ALA A 222 -0.18 0.27 -16.24
N VAL A 223 -1.44 0.03 -15.87
CA VAL A 223 -1.97 -1.26 -15.40
C VAL A 223 -1.82 -2.36 -16.46
N ASN A 224 -1.95 -2.03 -17.75
CA ASN A 224 -1.71 -2.99 -18.83
C ASN A 224 -0.22 -3.14 -19.19
N ARG A 225 0.60 -2.11 -18.95
CA ARG A 225 2.00 -2.08 -19.37
C ARG A 225 2.88 -3.03 -18.56
N ALA A 226 2.71 -3.08 -17.24
CA ALA A 226 3.55 -3.93 -16.39
C ALA A 226 3.32 -5.44 -16.64
N PRO A 227 2.07 -5.95 -16.68
CA PRO A 227 1.79 -7.35 -17.05
C PRO A 227 2.32 -7.70 -18.44
N ALA A 228 2.09 -6.84 -19.45
CA ALA A 228 2.57 -7.10 -20.80
C ALA A 228 4.10 -7.25 -20.86
N ARG A 229 4.84 -6.43 -20.10
CA ARG A 229 6.31 -6.56 -19.96
C ARG A 229 6.73 -7.85 -19.24
N ALA A 230 5.88 -8.40 -18.39
CA ALA A 230 6.08 -9.68 -17.73
C ALA A 230 5.57 -10.88 -18.57
N GLY A 231 5.13 -10.65 -19.81
CA GLY A 231 4.53 -11.69 -20.66
C GLY A 231 3.19 -12.19 -20.12
N LYS A 232 2.43 -11.33 -19.45
CA LYS A 232 1.12 -11.61 -18.83
C LYS A 232 0.04 -10.67 -19.37
N GLU A 233 -1.19 -11.15 -19.40
CA GLU A 233 -2.37 -10.30 -19.55
C GLU A 233 -2.87 -9.80 -18.19
N PHE A 234 -3.62 -8.70 -18.16
CA PHE A 234 -4.15 -8.16 -16.90
C PHE A 234 -5.11 -9.12 -16.20
N ASP A 235 -5.89 -9.88 -16.98
CA ASP A 235 -6.84 -10.88 -16.48
C ASP A 235 -6.21 -12.26 -16.28
N ASP A 236 -4.89 -12.40 -16.50
CA ASP A 236 -4.23 -13.66 -16.16
C ASP A 236 -4.41 -13.90 -14.65
N PRO A 237 -4.91 -15.09 -14.25
CA PRO A 237 -4.99 -15.42 -12.84
C PRO A 237 -3.58 -15.32 -12.26
N VAL A 238 -3.46 -14.67 -11.09
CA VAL A 238 -2.23 -14.72 -10.29
C VAL A 238 -1.97 -16.18 -9.97
N ARG A 239 -1.13 -16.83 -10.76
CA ARG A 239 -0.79 -18.23 -10.55
C ARG A 239 0.25 -18.30 -9.43
N PRO A 240 0.04 -19.13 -8.39
CA PRO A 240 1.13 -19.52 -7.52
C PRO A 240 2.22 -20.16 -8.39
N GLU A 241 3.41 -19.58 -8.39
CA GLU A 241 4.55 -20.15 -9.11
C GLU A 241 5.19 -21.18 -8.18
N SER A 242 5.17 -22.44 -8.63
CA SER A 242 5.38 -23.70 -7.89
C SER A 242 6.75 -23.90 -7.25
N GLU A 243 7.56 -22.87 -7.09
CA GLU A 243 8.90 -22.98 -6.52
C GLU A 243 8.94 -22.77 -4.99
N ASN A 244 7.89 -22.21 -4.37
CA ASN A 244 7.86 -21.97 -2.91
C ASN A 244 6.53 -22.39 -2.25
N ALA A 245 6.43 -23.67 -1.90
CA ALA A 245 5.24 -24.32 -1.32
C ALA A 245 4.72 -23.70 0.01
N ALA A 246 5.49 -22.83 0.67
CA ALA A 246 5.09 -22.16 1.91
C ALA A 246 4.29 -20.85 1.66
N LEU A 247 4.63 -20.09 0.62
CA LEU A 247 3.91 -18.88 0.20
C LEU A 247 2.56 -19.25 -0.44
N ASP A 248 2.55 -20.35 -1.19
CA ASP A 248 1.37 -20.88 -1.87
C ASP A 248 0.25 -21.23 -0.88
N ARG A 249 0.56 -21.76 0.30
CA ARG A 249 -0.45 -22.14 1.31
C ARG A 249 -1.12 -20.92 1.96
N ARG A 250 -0.41 -19.82 2.17
CA ARG A 250 -0.96 -18.61 2.80
C ARG A 250 -1.79 -17.80 1.81
N SER A 251 -1.31 -17.64 0.59
CA SER A 251 -2.03 -16.95 -0.48
C SER A 251 -3.26 -17.75 -0.94
N ALA A 252 -3.16 -19.08 -1.07
CA ALA A 252 -4.30 -19.93 -1.35
C ALA A 252 -5.34 -19.89 -0.22
N ALA A 253 -4.94 -19.87 1.05
CA ALA A 253 -5.88 -19.76 2.16
C ALA A 253 -6.65 -18.42 2.17
N VAL A 254 -6.01 -17.30 1.82
CA VAL A 254 -6.68 -16.00 1.68
C VAL A 254 -7.64 -16.02 0.49
N LEU A 255 -7.22 -16.58 -0.64
CA LEU A 255 -8.04 -16.67 -1.87
C LEU A 255 -9.22 -17.65 -1.71
N GLU A 256 -9.04 -18.79 -1.05
CA GLU A 256 -10.12 -19.73 -0.71
C GLU A 256 -11.13 -19.09 0.23
N ARG A 257 -10.68 -18.33 1.24
CA ARG A 257 -11.57 -17.57 2.14
C ARG A 257 -12.34 -16.48 1.40
N GLN A 258 -11.71 -15.76 0.48
CA GLN A 258 -12.38 -14.78 -0.38
C GLN A 258 -13.37 -15.42 -1.36
N SER A 259 -13.04 -16.59 -1.90
CA SER A 259 -13.89 -17.37 -2.80
C SER A 259 -15.10 -17.97 -2.07
N ALA A 260 -14.90 -18.44 -0.84
CA ALA A 260 -15.96 -18.92 0.05
C ALA A 260 -16.91 -17.78 0.47
N ALA A 261 -16.38 -16.59 0.75
CA ALA A 261 -17.19 -15.39 1.04
C ALA A 261 -18.02 -14.94 -0.18
N LYS A 262 -17.51 -15.14 -1.40
CA LYS A 262 -18.25 -14.90 -2.64
C LYS A 262 -19.39 -15.92 -2.86
N LYS A 263 -19.18 -17.19 -2.50
CA LYS A 263 -20.26 -18.22 -2.53
C LYS A 263 -21.31 -18.01 -1.43
N ALA A 264 -20.92 -17.50 -0.26
CA ALA A 264 -21.83 -17.26 0.86
C ALA A 264 -22.70 -16.00 0.70
N SER A 265 -22.29 -15.03 -0.14
CA SER A 265 -23.01 -13.76 -0.34
C SER A 265 -24.11 -13.83 -1.42
N GLY A 266 -24.33 -14.97 -2.07
CA GLY A 266 -25.53 -15.25 -2.85
C GLY A 266 -25.86 -14.29 -4.00
N THR A 267 -24.91 -13.52 -4.51
CA THR A 267 -25.11 -12.67 -5.69
C THR A 267 -24.48 -13.35 -6.92
N PRO A 268 -25.22 -13.59 -8.02
CA PRO A 268 -24.68 -14.15 -9.25
C PRO A 268 -23.54 -13.29 -9.84
#